data_AF-A0A1L8Q534-F1
#
_entry.id   AF-A0A1L8Q534-F1
#
_cell.length_a   1.000
_cell.length_b   1.000
_cell.length_c   1.000
_cell.angle_alpha   90.00
_cell.angle_beta   90.00
_cell.angle_gamma   90.00
#
_symmetry.space_group_name_H-M   'P 1'
#
loop_
_entity.id
_entity.type
_entity.pdbx_description
1 polymer ?
#
loop_
_entity_poly.entity_id
_entity_poly.type
_entity_poly.pdbx_seq_one_letter_code
_entity_poly.pdbx_strand_id
1 'polypeptide(L)'
;MKKTKILLRNLEKEKMRSIEIAMKMAMDNFYSNVSYLLQELELKNEISSGHVILKSKDDILEEMDKLKKDIIYLSKGINKNLVIPIIIKALDKIYFDNNWEHLKDKGVALKNLVSILWVEGDKNISSKTYQLDHSFVLLLRKIIKYSNLVPYQWLLSAETSETSELPIELRVSETDVELDTTSSNFLQNNYIFPDVMYGDGQRSTEINNNLFFDDPEKYIDSINKIVDGEEPKDIDYLKGTYFEYFKGIDDIRYTNFWYGLKVRLDLFTNSFIQLQNNGGIFFLRMSEFEKIISQISIDLNFKNNLMLTRDFIDADYLGNPNKIVSRPLIPLFNEKYCFASCYNMFDSINSYIESFIFKMNTTKTLSKEEKDEELFKKVYSEPFENEVIKLLSESGYKSGKVTESGAWRVYCGTEEVVEEIANDTFRNQNTGEIDCLAIDESTEIIYVIECKVLQFSTDYSSYRNRITRINNSYKRQLQRKVDFIKSKYEGYTIKPVLLLDKSSSSIRQYGHNSDKLRILTLNLLKKEL
;
A
#
# COMPACT_ATOMS: atom_id res chain seq x y z
N MET A 1 -12.79 -23.16 -47.41
CA MET A 1 -12.31 -21.90 -46.80
C MET A 1 -13.41 -20.87 -46.50
N LYS A 2 -14.23 -20.39 -47.46
CA LYS A 2 -15.29 -19.38 -47.19
C LYS A 2 -16.39 -19.85 -46.22
N LYS A 3 -16.91 -21.08 -46.39
CA LYS A 3 -17.96 -21.64 -45.49
C LYS A 3 -17.49 -21.82 -44.04
N THR A 4 -16.26 -22.28 -43.83
CA THR A 4 -15.64 -22.43 -42.50
C THR A 4 -15.48 -21.08 -41.79
N LYS A 5 -15.07 -20.01 -42.51
CA LYS A 5 -14.97 -18.66 -41.94
C LYS A 5 -16.34 -18.09 -41.53
N ILE A 6 -17.41 -18.40 -42.26
CA ILE A 6 -18.78 -17.96 -41.91
C ILE A 6 -19.29 -18.69 -40.67
N LEU A 7 -19.08 -20.01 -40.58
CA LEU A 7 -19.48 -20.80 -39.41
C LEU A 7 -18.78 -20.30 -38.13
N LEU A 8 -17.47 -20.08 -38.20
CA LEU A 8 -16.69 -19.55 -37.07
C LEU A 8 -17.20 -18.17 -36.61
N ARG A 9 -17.49 -17.27 -37.56
CA ARG A 9 -18.07 -15.95 -37.25
C ARG A 9 -19.45 -16.04 -36.58
N ASN A 10 -20.28 -16.99 -36.99
CA ASN A 10 -21.60 -17.17 -36.38
C ASN A 10 -21.48 -17.72 -34.95
N LEU A 11 -20.60 -18.69 -34.72
CA LEU A 11 -20.30 -19.22 -33.38
C LEU A 11 -19.75 -18.14 -32.44
N GLU A 12 -18.86 -17.28 -32.93
CA GLU A 12 -18.35 -16.14 -32.16
C GLU A 12 -19.46 -15.15 -31.79
N LYS A 13 -20.36 -14.83 -32.73
CA LYS A 13 -21.51 -13.96 -32.47
C LYS A 13 -22.45 -14.55 -31.43
N GLU A 14 -22.77 -15.84 -31.52
CA GLU A 14 -23.61 -16.53 -30.53
C GLU A 14 -22.95 -16.53 -29.15
N LYS A 15 -21.65 -16.81 -29.07
CA LYS A 15 -20.89 -16.76 -27.81
C LYS A 15 -20.90 -15.37 -27.19
N MET A 16 -20.72 -14.31 -28.00
CA MET A 16 -20.78 -12.93 -27.52
C MET A 16 -22.17 -12.57 -27.00
N ARG A 17 -23.23 -12.98 -27.70
CA ARG A 17 -24.61 -12.78 -27.26
C ARG A 17 -24.90 -13.47 -25.92
N SER A 18 -24.38 -14.68 -25.71
CA SER A 18 -24.51 -15.39 -24.44
C SER A 18 -23.79 -14.67 -23.28
N ILE A 19 -22.63 -14.07 -23.54
CA ILE A 19 -21.92 -13.24 -22.55
C ILE A 19 -22.76 -12.01 -22.19
N GLU A 20 -23.29 -11.30 -23.18
CA GLU A 20 -24.10 -10.10 -22.95
C GLU A 20 -25.38 -10.40 -22.15
N ILE A 21 -26.01 -11.56 -22.39
CA ILE A 21 -27.15 -12.03 -21.59
C ILE A 21 -26.72 -12.30 -20.15
N ALA A 22 -25.63 -13.05 -19.95
CA ALA A 22 -25.13 -13.37 -18.60
C ALA A 22 -24.76 -12.11 -17.81
N MET A 23 -24.09 -11.14 -18.46
CA MET A 23 -23.79 -9.84 -17.88
C MET A 23 -25.05 -9.09 -17.46
N LYS A 24 -26.07 -9.05 -18.33
CA LYS A 24 -27.34 -8.40 -18.02
C LYS A 24 -28.02 -9.03 -16.80
N MET A 25 -28.12 -10.35 -16.76
CA MET A 25 -28.74 -11.06 -15.62
C MET A 25 -27.99 -10.87 -14.30
N ALA A 26 -26.65 -10.81 -14.36
CA ALA A 26 -25.83 -10.50 -13.20
C ALA A 26 -26.06 -9.06 -12.73
N MET A 27 -26.20 -8.11 -13.66
CA MET A 27 -26.49 -6.70 -13.35
C MET A 27 -27.85 -6.49 -12.70
N ASP A 28 -28.88 -7.27 -13.09
CA ASP A 28 -30.22 -7.18 -12.49
C ASP A 28 -30.23 -7.49 -10.98
N ASN A 29 -29.30 -8.33 -10.49
CA ASN A 29 -29.16 -8.71 -9.08
C ASN A 29 -27.94 -8.05 -8.40
N PHE A 30 -27.28 -7.12 -9.06
CA PHE A 30 -25.97 -6.64 -8.64
C PHE A 30 -26.02 -5.93 -7.28
N TYR A 31 -26.88 -4.92 -7.16
CA TYR A 31 -26.96 -4.10 -5.95
C TYR A 31 -27.52 -4.86 -4.75
N SER A 32 -28.46 -5.80 -4.96
CA SER A 32 -28.96 -6.65 -3.88
C SER A 32 -27.86 -7.56 -3.33
N ASN A 33 -27.04 -8.15 -4.22
CA ASN A 33 -25.89 -8.95 -3.81
C ASN A 33 -24.80 -8.10 -3.10
N VAL A 34 -24.54 -6.87 -3.55
CA VAL A 34 -23.62 -5.96 -2.87
C VAL A 34 -24.11 -5.66 -1.45
N SER A 35 -25.39 -5.35 -1.28
CA SER A 35 -25.98 -5.11 0.04
C SER A 35 -25.94 -6.37 0.93
N TYR A 36 -26.21 -7.54 0.36
CA TYR A 36 -26.12 -8.82 1.07
C TYR A 36 -24.69 -9.11 1.55
N LEU A 37 -23.68 -8.94 0.68
CA LEU A 37 -22.28 -9.09 1.06
C LEU A 37 -21.90 -8.15 2.21
N LEU A 38 -22.31 -6.89 2.16
CA LEU A 38 -22.02 -5.92 3.22
C LEU A 38 -22.66 -6.31 4.56
N GLN A 39 -23.90 -6.81 4.54
CA GLN A 39 -24.56 -7.34 5.74
C GLN A 39 -23.84 -8.57 6.32
N GLU A 40 -23.40 -9.49 5.46
CA GLU A 40 -22.65 -10.68 5.90
C GLU A 40 -21.30 -10.31 6.54
N LEU A 41 -20.67 -9.20 6.13
CA LEU A 41 -19.45 -8.70 6.75
C LEU A 41 -19.66 -8.10 8.15
N GLU A 42 -20.88 -7.67 8.48
CA GLU A 42 -21.23 -7.13 9.80
C GLU A 42 -21.53 -8.22 10.84
N LEU A 43 -21.84 -9.43 10.39
CA LEU A 43 -22.18 -10.52 11.29
C LEU A 43 -20.97 -10.91 12.15
N LYS A 44 -21.09 -10.66 13.47
CA LYS A 44 -20.14 -11.14 14.48
C LYS A 44 -20.48 -12.58 14.88
N ASN A 45 -19.50 -13.32 15.38
CA ASN A 45 -19.75 -14.63 15.97
C ASN A 45 -20.76 -14.54 17.11
N GLU A 46 -21.58 -15.59 17.24
CA GLU A 46 -22.23 -15.90 18.50
C GLU A 46 -21.18 -16.40 19.51
N ILE A 47 -21.28 -15.92 20.76
CA ILE A 47 -20.33 -16.16 21.86
C ILE A 47 -20.09 -17.67 22.14
N SER A 48 -20.95 -18.56 21.62
CA SER A 48 -20.92 -20.01 21.80
C SER A 48 -20.12 -20.80 20.76
N SER A 49 -19.46 -20.18 19.78
CA SER A 49 -18.65 -20.92 18.80
C SER A 49 -17.39 -21.52 19.44
N GLY A 50 -17.08 -22.78 19.13
CA GLY A 50 -15.80 -23.40 19.56
C GLY A 50 -14.60 -22.63 19.01
N HIS A 51 -13.52 -22.56 19.79
CA HIS A 51 -12.30 -21.85 19.41
C HIS A 51 -11.08 -22.79 19.42
N VAL A 52 -10.11 -22.50 18.57
CA VAL A 52 -8.78 -23.09 18.57
C VAL A 52 -7.82 -22.08 19.21
N ILE A 53 -6.93 -22.54 20.09
CA ILE A 53 -5.89 -21.70 20.69
C ILE A 53 -4.58 -21.95 19.96
N LEU A 54 -3.98 -20.90 19.40
CA LEU A 54 -2.67 -20.95 18.75
C LEU A 54 -1.66 -20.23 19.64
N LYS A 55 -0.54 -20.87 19.95
CA LYS A 55 0.49 -20.35 20.88
C LYS A 55 1.85 -20.19 20.22
N SER A 56 2.10 -20.94 19.15
CA SER A 56 3.38 -20.96 18.46
C SER A 56 3.26 -20.46 17.02
N LYS A 57 4.42 -20.13 16.44
CA LYS A 57 4.53 -19.87 14.99
C LYS A 57 4.05 -21.07 14.18
N ASP A 58 4.38 -22.28 14.62
CA ASP A 58 4.06 -23.51 13.89
C ASP A 58 2.56 -23.79 13.92
N ASP A 59 1.88 -23.52 15.05
CA ASP A 59 0.42 -23.63 15.17
C ASP A 59 -0.29 -22.71 14.16
N ILE A 60 0.20 -21.48 14.02
CA ILE A 60 -0.35 -20.50 13.06
C ILE A 60 -0.12 -20.96 11.63
N LEU A 61 1.09 -21.44 11.31
CA LEU A 61 1.39 -21.93 9.97
C LEU A 61 0.52 -23.14 9.59
N GLU A 62 0.31 -24.08 10.51
CA GLU A 62 -0.55 -25.25 10.28
C GLU A 62 -2.01 -24.83 10.00
N GLU A 63 -2.58 -23.94 10.80
CA GLU A 63 -3.95 -23.46 10.60
C GLU A 63 -4.06 -22.63 9.30
N MET A 64 -3.07 -21.78 8.99
CA MET A 64 -3.04 -21.02 7.73
C MET A 64 -2.95 -21.93 6.50
N ASP A 65 -2.17 -23.02 6.55
CA ASP A 65 -2.06 -23.99 5.47
C ASP A 65 -3.37 -24.75 5.23
N LYS A 66 -4.07 -25.11 6.32
CA LYS A 66 -5.42 -25.69 6.24
C LYS A 66 -6.41 -24.73 5.60
N LEU A 67 -6.43 -23.47 6.05
CA LEU A 67 -7.28 -22.43 5.47
C LEU A 67 -6.98 -22.20 3.99
N LYS A 68 -5.70 -22.14 3.59
CA LYS A 68 -5.30 -21.97 2.18
C LYS A 68 -5.88 -23.08 1.30
N LYS A 69 -5.81 -24.34 1.75
CA LYS A 69 -6.40 -25.49 1.02
C LYS A 69 -7.92 -25.38 0.90
N ASP A 70 -8.60 -25.05 1.99
CA ASP A 70 -10.06 -24.89 2.01
C ASP A 70 -10.51 -23.75 1.09
N ILE A 71 -9.83 -22.60 1.14
CA ILE A 71 -10.11 -21.42 0.31
C ILE A 71 -9.98 -21.77 -1.17
N ILE A 72 -8.90 -22.44 -1.59
CA ILE A 72 -8.70 -22.86 -2.97
C ILE A 72 -9.79 -23.85 -3.40
N TYR A 73 -10.11 -24.83 -2.55
CA TYR A 73 -11.14 -25.82 -2.84
C TYR A 73 -12.51 -25.19 -3.05
N LEU A 74 -12.96 -24.33 -2.11
CA LEU A 74 -14.25 -23.66 -2.18
C LEU A 74 -14.34 -22.70 -3.38
N SER A 75 -13.25 -22.00 -3.70
CA SER A 75 -13.20 -21.03 -4.80
C SER A 75 -13.58 -21.65 -6.14
N LYS A 76 -13.22 -22.92 -6.40
CA LYS A 76 -13.51 -23.61 -7.67
C LYS A 76 -14.99 -23.74 -8.00
N GLY A 77 -15.86 -23.69 -7.00
CA GLY A 77 -17.31 -23.75 -7.17
C GLY A 77 -17.97 -22.39 -7.39
N ILE A 78 -17.23 -21.28 -7.25
CA ILE A 78 -17.78 -19.92 -7.26
C ILE A 78 -17.61 -19.30 -8.64
N ASN A 79 -18.71 -18.83 -9.24
CA ASN A 79 -18.68 -18.16 -10.53
C ASN A 79 -17.99 -16.79 -10.44
N LYS A 80 -16.77 -16.71 -10.95
CA LYS A 80 -15.95 -15.49 -10.85
C LYS A 80 -16.51 -14.31 -11.65
N ASN A 81 -17.24 -14.59 -12.73
CA ASN A 81 -17.80 -13.55 -13.59
C ASN A 81 -18.94 -12.79 -12.89
N LEU A 82 -19.62 -13.44 -11.93
CA LEU A 82 -20.65 -12.84 -11.08
C LEU A 82 -20.04 -12.17 -9.85
N VAL A 83 -19.18 -12.90 -9.13
CA VAL A 83 -18.77 -12.53 -7.76
C VAL A 83 -17.72 -11.43 -7.71
N ILE A 84 -16.74 -11.44 -8.63
CA ILE A 84 -15.69 -10.40 -8.65
C ILE A 84 -16.27 -8.99 -8.77
N PRO A 85 -17.19 -8.71 -9.71
CA PRO A 85 -17.83 -7.40 -9.79
C PRO A 85 -18.50 -6.96 -8.49
N ILE A 86 -19.18 -7.88 -7.79
CA ILE A 86 -19.87 -7.61 -6.53
C ILE A 86 -18.87 -7.22 -5.45
N ILE A 87 -17.77 -7.98 -5.31
CA ILE A 87 -16.72 -7.69 -4.31
C ILE A 87 -16.07 -6.33 -4.58
N ILE A 88 -15.72 -6.02 -5.83
CA ILE A 88 -15.11 -4.72 -6.18
C ILE A 88 -16.05 -3.56 -5.85
N LYS A 89 -17.36 -3.71 -6.11
CA LYS A 89 -18.31 -2.64 -5.74
C LYS A 89 -18.54 -2.53 -4.24
N ALA A 90 -18.49 -3.64 -3.49
CA ALA A 90 -18.50 -3.60 -2.04
C ALA A 90 -17.26 -2.89 -1.49
N LEU A 91 -16.08 -3.12 -2.08
CA LEU A 91 -14.85 -2.39 -1.76
C LEU A 91 -15.02 -0.89 -1.99
N ASP A 92 -15.60 -0.46 -3.12
CA ASP A 92 -15.90 0.96 -3.35
C ASP A 92 -16.73 1.56 -2.20
N LYS A 93 -17.77 0.85 -1.72
CA LYS A 93 -18.58 1.31 -0.59
C LYS A 93 -17.77 1.36 0.72
N ILE A 94 -17.04 0.29 1.04
CA ILE A 94 -16.25 0.20 2.28
C ILE A 94 -15.22 1.34 2.38
N TYR A 95 -14.58 1.71 1.28
CA TYR A 95 -13.52 2.72 1.28
C TYR A 95 -14.01 4.16 1.07
N PHE A 96 -15.12 4.36 0.37
CA PHE A 96 -15.56 5.71 -0.06
C PHE A 96 -16.96 6.12 0.42
N ASP A 97 -17.72 5.24 1.09
CA ASP A 97 -19.00 5.57 1.73
C ASP A 97 -18.82 5.52 3.26
N ASN A 98 -18.97 6.67 3.92
CA ASN A 98 -18.80 6.81 5.37
C ASN A 98 -19.72 5.88 6.19
N ASN A 99 -20.82 5.40 5.62
CA ASN A 99 -21.72 4.45 6.29
C ASN A 99 -21.10 3.04 6.47
N TRP A 100 -20.02 2.73 5.74
CA TRP A 100 -19.39 1.41 5.72
C TRP A 100 -17.91 1.43 6.13
N GLU A 101 -17.43 2.57 6.62
CA GLU A 101 -16.01 2.76 6.99
C GLU A 101 -15.55 1.79 8.10
N HIS A 102 -16.45 1.36 8.98
CA HIS A 102 -16.15 0.39 10.05
C HIS A 102 -15.72 -0.99 9.52
N LEU A 103 -15.96 -1.29 8.24
CA LEU A 103 -15.57 -2.55 7.59
C LEU A 103 -14.23 -2.48 6.85
N LYS A 104 -13.49 -1.37 6.93
CA LYS A 104 -12.19 -1.21 6.24
C LYS A 104 -11.18 -2.29 6.61
N ASP A 105 -11.26 -2.84 7.83
CA ASP A 105 -10.43 -3.97 8.28
C ASP A 105 -10.63 -5.24 7.45
N LYS A 106 -11.81 -5.44 6.85
CA LYS A 106 -12.13 -6.57 5.97
C LYS A 106 -11.66 -6.36 4.53
N GLY A 107 -11.27 -5.15 4.15
CA GLY A 107 -10.89 -4.82 2.78
C GLY A 107 -9.74 -5.66 2.22
N VAL A 108 -8.72 -5.96 3.05
CA VAL A 108 -7.59 -6.83 2.67
C VAL A 108 -8.07 -8.23 2.24
N ALA A 109 -8.99 -8.82 3.01
CA ALA A 109 -9.54 -10.14 2.73
C ALA A 109 -10.31 -10.18 1.41
N LEU A 110 -11.13 -9.15 1.17
CA LEU A 110 -11.89 -9.00 -0.07
C LEU A 110 -10.97 -8.81 -1.29
N LYS A 111 -9.91 -8.00 -1.18
CA LYS A 111 -8.92 -7.81 -2.25
C LYS A 111 -8.20 -9.12 -2.60
N ASN A 112 -7.83 -9.91 -1.58
CA ASN A 112 -7.26 -11.25 -1.77
C ASN A 112 -8.28 -12.19 -2.44
N LEU A 113 -9.54 -12.17 -2.01
CA LEU A 113 -10.60 -13.01 -2.57
C LEU A 113 -10.82 -12.76 -4.06
N VAL A 114 -10.78 -11.49 -4.52
CA VAL A 114 -10.84 -11.16 -5.96
C VAL A 114 -9.76 -11.90 -6.74
N SER A 115 -8.53 -11.90 -6.23
CA SER A 115 -7.40 -12.51 -6.92
C SER A 115 -7.52 -14.03 -6.98
N ILE A 116 -7.94 -14.66 -5.87
CA ILE A 116 -8.12 -16.12 -5.79
C ILE A 116 -9.25 -16.56 -6.71
N LEU A 117 -10.40 -15.89 -6.66
CA LEU A 117 -11.53 -16.20 -7.55
C LEU A 117 -11.16 -15.98 -9.02
N TRP A 118 -10.29 -15.02 -9.31
CA TRP A 118 -9.85 -14.81 -10.69
C TRP A 118 -9.03 -16.00 -11.22
N VAL A 119 -8.14 -16.56 -10.39
CA VAL A 119 -7.29 -17.71 -10.73
C VAL A 119 -8.06 -19.03 -10.69
N GLU A 120 -8.70 -19.33 -9.56
CA GLU A 120 -9.28 -20.63 -9.22
C GLU A 120 -10.79 -20.73 -9.46
N GLY A 121 -11.49 -19.59 -9.54
CA GLY A 121 -12.95 -19.55 -9.66
C GLY A 121 -13.50 -20.17 -10.94
N ASP A 122 -14.76 -20.58 -10.88
CA ASP A 122 -15.47 -21.16 -12.02
C ASP A 122 -15.52 -20.15 -13.19
N LYS A 123 -15.07 -20.62 -14.36
CA LYS A 123 -14.94 -19.85 -15.59
C LYS A 123 -16.19 -19.92 -16.46
N ASN A 124 -17.18 -20.72 -16.08
CA ASN A 124 -18.44 -20.85 -16.81
C ASN A 124 -19.12 -19.49 -16.98
N ILE A 125 -19.51 -19.18 -18.22
CA ILE A 125 -20.20 -17.93 -18.56
C ILE A 125 -21.62 -17.95 -17.99
N SER A 126 -22.28 -19.11 -17.99
CA SER A 126 -23.62 -19.28 -17.45
C SER A 126 -23.58 -19.67 -15.98
N SER A 127 -24.32 -18.95 -15.14
CA SER A 127 -24.64 -19.39 -13.79
C SER A 127 -26.07 -19.93 -13.71
N LYS A 128 -26.28 -20.95 -12.86
CA LYS A 128 -27.64 -21.43 -12.53
C LYS A 128 -28.37 -20.46 -11.60
N THR A 129 -27.61 -19.73 -10.78
CA THR A 129 -28.10 -18.74 -9.82
C THR A 129 -27.29 -17.44 -9.96
N TYR A 130 -27.96 -16.29 -9.86
CA TYR A 130 -27.30 -14.97 -9.89
C TYR A 130 -27.33 -14.27 -8.53
N GLN A 131 -27.44 -15.08 -7.46
CA GLN A 131 -27.41 -14.65 -6.08
C GLN A 131 -26.20 -15.27 -5.38
N LEU A 132 -25.62 -14.56 -4.42
CA LEU A 132 -24.61 -15.11 -3.53
C LEU A 132 -25.25 -16.19 -2.65
N ASP A 133 -24.54 -17.30 -2.48
CA ASP A 133 -25.03 -18.47 -1.76
C ASP A 133 -24.17 -18.79 -0.52
N HIS A 134 -24.58 -19.83 0.21
CA HIS A 134 -23.88 -20.30 1.40
C HIS A 134 -22.42 -20.71 1.12
N SER A 135 -22.11 -21.24 -0.06
CA SER A 135 -20.74 -21.61 -0.43
C SER A 135 -19.84 -20.38 -0.52
N PHE A 136 -20.36 -19.27 -1.07
CA PHE A 136 -19.65 -18.00 -1.06
C PHE A 136 -19.44 -17.44 0.35
N VAL A 137 -20.47 -17.47 1.21
CA VAL A 137 -20.35 -16.99 2.61
C VAL A 137 -19.29 -17.79 3.38
N LEU A 138 -19.26 -19.12 3.21
CA LEU A 138 -18.23 -19.96 3.84
C LEU A 138 -16.83 -19.58 3.37
N LEU A 139 -16.64 -19.35 2.06
CA LEU A 139 -15.37 -18.89 1.51
C LEU A 139 -14.96 -17.51 2.08
N LEU A 140 -15.91 -16.58 2.20
CA LEU A 140 -15.70 -15.25 2.77
C LEU A 140 -15.17 -15.32 4.21
N ARG A 141 -15.78 -16.14 5.06
CA ARG A 141 -15.34 -16.32 6.46
C ARG A 141 -13.90 -16.85 6.53
N LYS A 142 -13.57 -17.84 5.69
CA LYS A 142 -12.23 -18.44 5.64
C LYS A 142 -11.15 -17.43 5.22
N ILE A 143 -11.42 -16.58 4.22
CA ILE A 143 -10.45 -15.59 3.76
C ILE A 143 -10.26 -14.44 4.76
N ILE A 144 -11.31 -14.04 5.48
CA ILE A 144 -11.22 -13.06 6.58
C ILE A 144 -10.32 -13.61 7.69
N LYS A 145 -10.60 -14.83 8.15
CA LYS A 145 -9.80 -15.52 9.17
C LYS A 145 -8.34 -15.65 8.74
N TYR A 146 -8.08 -16.06 7.50
CA TYR A 146 -6.72 -16.13 6.96
C TYR A 146 -6.03 -14.77 7.02
N SER A 147 -6.71 -13.70 6.58
CA SER A 147 -6.16 -12.35 6.55
C SER A 147 -5.83 -11.81 7.95
N ASN A 148 -6.65 -12.15 8.95
CA ASN A 148 -6.41 -11.77 10.35
C ASN A 148 -5.23 -12.52 10.99
N LEU A 149 -4.87 -13.71 10.49
CA LEU A 149 -3.69 -14.45 10.98
C LEU A 149 -2.36 -13.91 10.42
N VAL A 150 -2.37 -13.28 9.24
CA VAL A 150 -1.16 -12.82 8.53
C VAL A 150 -0.27 -11.90 9.39
N PRO A 151 -0.78 -10.85 10.08
CA PRO A 151 0.07 -9.97 10.89
C PRO A 151 0.79 -10.70 12.01
N TYR A 152 0.14 -11.69 12.64
CA TYR A 152 0.73 -12.48 13.72
C TYR A 152 1.77 -13.47 13.18
N GLN A 153 1.49 -14.09 12.02
CA GLN A 153 2.47 -14.93 11.34
C GLN A 153 3.74 -14.14 11.01
N TRP A 154 3.61 -12.92 10.49
CA TRP A 154 4.75 -12.05 10.20
C TRP A 154 5.54 -11.71 11.46
N LEU A 155 4.84 -11.27 12.51
CA LEU A 155 5.43 -10.90 13.80
C LEU A 155 6.26 -12.05 14.40
N LEU A 156 5.66 -13.23 14.56
CA LEU A 156 6.32 -14.40 15.14
C LEU A 156 7.45 -14.95 14.25
N SER A 157 7.38 -14.73 12.94
CA SER A 157 8.42 -15.21 12.02
C SER A 157 9.62 -14.26 11.93
N ALA A 158 9.44 -12.98 12.25
CA ALA A 158 10.50 -11.97 12.19
C ALA A 158 11.22 -11.76 13.54
N GLU A 159 10.64 -12.17 14.66
CA GLU A 159 11.37 -12.20 15.93
C GLU A 159 12.43 -13.31 15.90
N THR A 160 13.69 -12.92 16.08
CA THR A 160 14.86 -13.79 15.94
C THR A 160 15.50 -14.15 17.28
N SER A 161 14.91 -13.75 18.41
CA SER A 161 15.48 -14.10 19.72
C SER A 161 15.23 -15.58 20.02
N GLU A 162 16.30 -16.39 19.92
CA GLU A 162 16.34 -17.80 20.31
C GLU A 162 15.97 -18.06 21.78
N THR A 163 15.75 -17.01 22.60
CA THR A 163 15.66 -17.11 24.06
C THR A 163 14.33 -16.64 24.67
N SER A 164 13.33 -16.24 23.88
CA SER A 164 11.97 -16.08 24.40
C SER A 164 10.94 -16.15 23.27
N GLU A 165 10.14 -17.21 23.22
CA GLU A 165 8.89 -17.21 22.46
C GLU A 165 8.06 -15.99 22.90
N LEU A 166 7.48 -15.26 21.95
CA LEU A 166 6.55 -14.19 22.28
C LEU A 166 5.40 -14.81 23.10
N PRO A 167 5.09 -14.30 24.30
CA PRO A 167 4.05 -14.87 25.15
C PRO A 167 2.67 -14.42 24.63
N ILE A 168 2.32 -14.87 23.42
CA ILE A 168 1.07 -14.52 22.76
C ILE A 168 0.20 -15.76 22.58
N GLU A 169 -1.08 -15.66 22.94
CA GLU A 169 -2.09 -16.66 22.64
C GLU A 169 -3.17 -16.05 21.73
N LEU A 170 -3.44 -16.72 20.61
CA LEU A 170 -4.49 -16.36 19.67
C LEU A 170 -5.67 -17.30 19.81
N ARG A 171 -6.86 -16.75 20.01
CA ARG A 171 -8.13 -17.48 19.96
C ARG A 171 -8.73 -17.33 18.57
N VAL A 172 -8.89 -18.46 17.91
CA VAL A 172 -9.33 -18.51 16.52
C VAL A 172 -10.69 -19.20 16.47
N SER A 173 -11.69 -18.43 16.07
CA SER A 173 -13.08 -18.86 15.96
C SER A 173 -13.45 -19.14 14.49
N GLU A 174 -14.74 -19.25 14.18
CA GLU A 174 -15.20 -19.41 12.79
C GLU A 174 -14.98 -18.14 11.96
N THR A 175 -15.26 -16.96 12.52
CA THR A 175 -15.17 -15.68 11.78
C THR A 175 -14.09 -14.72 12.27
N ASP A 176 -13.37 -15.04 13.37
CA ASP A 176 -12.46 -14.06 13.98
C ASP A 176 -11.18 -14.66 14.61
N VAL A 177 -10.21 -13.79 14.81
CA VAL A 177 -8.91 -14.04 15.46
C VAL A 177 -8.72 -12.98 16.55
N GLU A 178 -8.74 -13.42 17.81
CA GLU A 178 -8.63 -12.54 18.97
C GLU A 178 -7.38 -12.84 19.78
N LEU A 179 -6.80 -11.81 20.40
CA LEU A 179 -5.80 -11.96 21.44
C LEU A 179 -6.48 -12.07 22.81
N ASP A 180 -5.92 -12.86 23.72
CA ASP A 180 -6.29 -12.69 25.13
C ASP A 180 -5.79 -11.34 25.68
N THR A 181 -6.38 -10.88 26.79
CA THR A 181 -6.08 -9.58 27.41
C THR A 181 -4.60 -9.41 27.76
N THR A 182 -3.93 -10.47 28.21
CA THR A 182 -2.51 -10.42 28.60
C THR A 182 -1.63 -10.20 27.37
N SER A 183 -1.86 -10.98 26.32
CA SER A 183 -1.16 -10.85 25.04
C SER A 183 -1.39 -9.48 24.40
N SER A 184 -2.64 -8.98 24.44
CA SER A 184 -2.98 -7.65 23.93
C SER A 184 -2.22 -6.54 24.65
N ASN A 185 -2.21 -6.55 25.99
CA ASN A 185 -1.47 -5.59 26.79
C ASN A 185 0.04 -5.66 26.56
N PHE A 186 0.60 -6.87 26.47
CA PHE A 186 2.02 -7.06 26.18
C PHE A 186 2.39 -6.43 24.84
N LEU A 187 1.62 -6.72 23.80
CA LEU A 187 1.84 -6.20 22.46
C LEU A 187 1.74 -4.67 22.42
N GLN A 188 0.67 -4.07 22.97
CA GLN A 188 0.48 -2.62 23.00
C GLN A 188 1.61 -1.86 23.70
N ASN A 189 2.21 -2.44 24.75
CA ASN A 189 3.27 -1.80 25.52
C ASN A 189 4.66 -1.93 24.90
N ASN A 190 4.85 -2.86 23.95
CA ASN A 190 6.19 -3.18 23.42
C ASN A 190 6.31 -2.98 21.91
N TYR A 191 5.20 -2.86 21.19
CA TYR A 191 5.15 -2.79 19.74
C TYR A 191 4.40 -1.56 19.26
N ILE A 192 4.90 -0.99 18.17
CA ILE A 192 4.17 -0.06 17.33
C ILE A 192 3.41 -0.91 16.33
N PHE A 193 2.08 -0.80 16.32
CA PHE A 193 1.23 -1.40 15.30
C PHE A 193 0.99 -0.43 14.15
N PRO A 194 0.67 -0.91 12.95
CA PRO A 194 0.29 -0.02 11.86
C PRO A 194 -0.96 0.78 12.20
N ASP A 195 -0.86 2.11 12.17
CA ASP A 195 -2.03 2.99 12.42
C ASP A 195 -2.86 3.19 11.15
N VAL A 196 -2.26 2.95 9.97
CA VAL A 196 -2.89 3.07 8.66
C VAL A 196 -2.47 1.92 7.74
N MET A 197 -3.39 1.48 6.89
CA MET A 197 -3.13 0.48 5.86
C MET A 197 -2.61 1.15 4.58
N TYR A 198 -2.01 0.35 3.68
CA TYR A 198 -1.67 0.84 2.35
C TYR A 198 -2.94 1.22 1.56
N GLY A 199 -2.93 2.40 0.94
CA GLY A 199 -4.13 3.10 0.46
C GLY A 199 -4.31 4.38 1.27
N ASP A 200 -4.94 4.27 2.44
CA ASP A 200 -5.12 5.39 3.39
C ASP A 200 -3.79 6.04 3.79
N GLY A 201 -2.74 5.23 3.90
CA GLY A 201 -1.41 5.66 4.29
C GLY A 201 -0.51 6.17 3.15
N GLN A 202 -0.97 6.22 1.89
CA GLN A 202 -0.15 6.74 0.78
C GLN A 202 0.08 8.25 0.93
N ARG A 203 1.27 8.73 0.58
CA ARG A 203 1.67 10.13 0.82
C ARG A 203 1.28 11.06 -0.33
N SER A 204 1.29 10.55 -1.56
CA SER A 204 0.90 11.32 -2.76
C SER A 204 -0.61 11.48 -2.94
N THR A 205 -1.43 10.64 -2.27
CA THR A 205 -2.88 10.56 -2.51
C THR A 205 -3.60 11.89 -2.26
N GLU A 206 -3.36 12.55 -1.13
CA GLU A 206 -4.08 13.80 -0.80
C GLU A 206 -3.82 14.89 -1.85
N ILE A 207 -2.55 15.15 -2.16
CA ILE A 207 -2.16 16.15 -3.16
C ILE A 207 -2.72 15.78 -4.54
N ASN A 208 -2.63 14.50 -4.94
CA ASN A 208 -3.17 14.07 -6.24
C ASN A 208 -4.69 14.24 -6.31
N ASN A 209 -5.39 13.88 -5.25
CA ASN A 209 -6.84 13.96 -5.16
C ASN A 209 -7.28 15.42 -5.23
N ASN A 210 -6.63 16.32 -4.50
CA ASN A 210 -6.94 17.76 -4.55
C ASN A 210 -6.72 18.29 -5.96
N LEU A 211 -5.57 18.00 -6.57
CA LEU A 211 -5.30 18.39 -7.96
C LEU A 211 -6.36 17.85 -8.95
N PHE A 212 -6.78 16.59 -8.82
CA PHE A 212 -7.76 16.05 -9.75
C PHE A 212 -9.18 16.57 -9.49
N PHE A 213 -9.65 16.57 -8.23
CA PHE A 213 -11.04 16.87 -7.91
C PHE A 213 -11.35 18.38 -7.83
N ASP A 214 -10.35 19.23 -7.58
CA ASP A 214 -10.54 20.68 -7.57
C ASP A 214 -10.75 21.23 -9.00
N ASP A 215 -9.98 20.74 -9.98
CA ASP A 215 -10.11 21.14 -11.39
C ASP A 215 -9.66 20.01 -12.36
N PRO A 216 -10.56 19.03 -12.65
CA PRO A 216 -10.23 17.88 -13.48
C PRO A 216 -9.75 18.27 -14.89
N GLU A 217 -10.29 19.34 -15.46
CA GLU A 217 -9.92 19.80 -16.80
C GLU A 217 -8.48 20.32 -16.83
N LYS A 218 -8.10 21.18 -15.87
CA LYS A 218 -6.71 21.67 -15.77
C LYS A 218 -5.73 20.56 -15.44
N TYR A 219 -6.11 19.60 -14.61
CA TYR A 219 -5.26 18.45 -14.30
C TYR A 219 -4.94 17.66 -15.58
N ILE A 220 -5.98 17.28 -16.34
CA ILE A 220 -5.81 16.54 -17.61
C ILE A 220 -5.01 17.35 -18.63
N ASP A 221 -5.29 18.66 -18.77
CA ASP A 221 -4.54 19.57 -19.66
C ASP A 221 -3.05 19.63 -19.28
N SER A 222 -2.75 19.70 -17.99
CA SER A 222 -1.37 19.73 -17.49
C SER A 222 -0.60 18.46 -17.83
N ILE A 223 -1.23 17.28 -17.66
CA ILE A 223 -0.61 16.00 -18.05
C ILE A 223 -0.41 15.92 -19.57
N ASN A 224 -1.35 16.45 -20.36
CA ASN A 224 -1.21 16.50 -21.82
C ASN A 224 -0.03 17.38 -22.25
N LYS A 225 0.10 18.58 -21.68
CA LYS A 225 1.23 19.49 -21.93
C LYS A 225 2.58 18.82 -21.66
N ILE A 226 2.69 18.06 -20.58
CA ILE A 226 3.93 17.31 -20.28
C ILE A 226 4.21 16.27 -21.36
N VAL A 227 3.18 15.52 -21.77
CA VAL A 227 3.30 14.52 -22.84
C VAL A 227 3.61 15.16 -24.20
N ASP A 228 3.26 16.43 -24.39
CA ASP A 228 3.59 17.24 -25.56
C ASP A 228 4.97 17.94 -25.46
N GLY A 229 5.70 17.78 -24.36
CA GLY A 229 7.09 18.23 -24.19
C GLY A 229 7.31 19.37 -23.21
N GLU A 230 6.28 19.86 -22.52
CA GLU A 230 6.43 20.90 -21.49
C GLU A 230 7.02 20.32 -20.19
N GLU A 231 7.95 21.03 -19.56
CA GLU A 231 8.54 20.59 -18.29
C GLU A 231 7.56 20.82 -17.13
N PRO A 232 7.38 19.84 -16.21
CA PRO A 232 6.38 19.94 -15.13
C PRO A 232 6.52 21.18 -14.25
N LYS A 233 7.75 21.62 -13.98
CA LYS A 233 8.07 22.82 -13.19
C LYS A 233 7.58 24.14 -13.82
N ASP A 234 7.41 24.16 -15.13
CA ASP A 234 7.03 25.35 -15.89
C ASP A 234 5.50 25.49 -15.98
N ILE A 235 4.76 24.43 -15.66
CA ILE A 235 3.29 24.42 -15.63
C ILE A 235 2.80 24.98 -14.29
N ASP A 236 2.18 26.16 -14.33
CA ASP A 236 1.70 26.87 -13.13
C ASP A 236 0.79 26.04 -12.22
N TYR A 237 -0.04 25.17 -12.80
CA TYR A 237 -0.97 24.32 -12.06
C TYR A 237 -0.29 23.26 -11.18
N LEU A 238 0.97 22.91 -11.49
CA LEU A 238 1.72 21.88 -10.78
C LEU A 238 2.70 22.45 -9.76
N LYS A 239 2.89 23.78 -9.73
CA LYS A 239 3.80 24.46 -8.79
C LYS A 239 3.34 24.27 -7.34
N GLY A 240 4.30 24.04 -6.45
CA GLY A 240 4.06 23.76 -5.04
C GLY A 240 3.60 22.32 -4.76
N THR A 241 3.51 21.47 -5.78
CA THR A 241 3.14 20.05 -5.63
C THR A 241 4.37 19.16 -5.83
N TYR A 242 4.26 17.86 -5.53
CA TYR A 242 5.35 16.94 -5.81
C TYR A 242 5.67 16.82 -7.31
N PHE A 243 4.72 17.12 -8.21
CA PHE A 243 4.95 17.03 -9.65
C PHE A 243 5.93 18.08 -10.16
N GLU A 244 6.09 19.21 -9.46
CA GLU A 244 7.10 20.22 -9.79
C GLU A 244 8.52 19.65 -9.82
N TYR A 245 8.79 18.62 -9.02
CA TYR A 245 10.11 17.97 -8.93
C TYR A 245 10.31 16.85 -9.96
N PHE A 246 9.28 16.49 -10.72
CA PHE A 246 9.39 15.50 -11.78
C PHE A 246 10.07 16.12 -13.00
N LYS A 247 10.78 15.31 -13.77
CA LYS A 247 11.31 15.71 -15.08
C LYS A 247 10.29 15.47 -16.19
N GLY A 248 10.41 16.22 -17.28
CA GLY A 248 9.62 16.03 -18.49
C GLY A 248 9.93 14.74 -19.27
N ILE A 249 9.30 14.59 -20.42
CA ILE A 249 9.42 13.42 -21.29
C ILE A 249 10.80 13.22 -21.92
N ASP A 250 11.68 14.21 -21.85
CA ASP A 250 13.06 14.12 -22.36
C ASP A 250 13.96 13.21 -21.52
N ASP A 251 13.60 12.94 -20.25
CA ASP A 251 14.24 11.90 -19.44
C ASP A 251 13.52 10.57 -19.65
N ILE A 252 14.22 9.58 -20.23
CA ILE A 252 13.68 8.25 -20.56
C ILE A 252 12.93 7.56 -19.40
N ARG A 253 13.35 7.82 -18.15
CA ARG A 253 12.73 7.25 -16.95
C ARG A 253 11.33 7.85 -16.72
N TYR A 254 11.16 9.13 -17.03
CA TYR A 254 9.91 9.87 -16.85
C TYR A 254 8.99 9.75 -18.05
N THR A 255 9.53 9.52 -19.27
CA THR A 255 8.72 9.22 -20.46
C THR A 255 7.72 8.08 -20.20
N ASN A 256 8.20 6.95 -19.69
CA ASN A 256 7.37 5.79 -19.37
C ASN A 256 6.33 6.08 -18.29
N PHE A 257 6.72 6.89 -17.30
CA PHE A 257 5.84 7.32 -16.23
C PHE A 257 4.68 8.16 -16.77
N TRP A 258 4.97 9.23 -17.52
CA TRP A 258 3.95 10.15 -18.00
C TRP A 258 2.96 9.48 -18.96
N TYR A 259 3.46 8.65 -19.88
CA TYR A 259 2.57 7.85 -20.74
C TYR A 259 1.73 6.85 -19.93
N GLY A 260 2.31 6.18 -18.94
CA GLY A 260 1.56 5.26 -18.07
C GLY A 260 0.52 5.94 -17.18
N LEU A 261 0.76 7.19 -16.78
CA LEU A 261 -0.19 8.03 -16.05
C LEU A 261 -1.33 8.48 -16.98
N LYS A 262 -0.99 8.98 -18.17
CA LYS A 262 -1.95 9.39 -19.20
C LYS A 262 -2.92 8.26 -19.57
N VAL A 263 -2.41 7.06 -19.84
CA VAL A 263 -3.27 5.89 -20.15
C VAL A 263 -4.27 5.62 -19.02
N ARG A 264 -3.84 5.70 -17.75
CA ARG A 264 -4.74 5.48 -16.60
C ARG A 264 -5.81 6.55 -16.51
N LEU A 265 -5.45 7.82 -16.75
CA LEU A 265 -6.39 8.94 -16.79
C LEU A 265 -7.39 8.82 -17.95
N ASP A 266 -6.94 8.42 -19.13
CA ASP A 266 -7.81 8.19 -20.29
C ASP A 266 -8.79 7.05 -20.00
N LEU A 267 -8.33 5.95 -19.39
CA LEU A 267 -9.20 4.85 -18.97
C LEU A 267 -10.19 5.29 -17.89
N PHE A 268 -9.76 6.08 -16.91
CA PHE A 268 -10.63 6.62 -15.87
C PHE A 268 -11.69 7.55 -16.47
N THR A 269 -11.30 8.48 -17.33
CA THR A 269 -12.22 9.44 -17.98
C THR A 269 -13.22 8.72 -18.88
N ASN A 270 -12.74 7.76 -19.69
CA ASN A 270 -13.63 6.89 -20.48
C ASN A 270 -14.57 6.09 -19.60
N SER A 271 -14.11 5.58 -18.46
CA SER A 271 -14.99 4.91 -17.50
C SER A 271 -16.07 5.86 -17.01
N PHE A 272 -15.70 7.07 -16.61
CA PHE A 272 -16.60 8.11 -16.08
C PHE A 272 -17.66 8.56 -17.08
N ILE A 273 -17.29 8.73 -18.35
CA ILE A 273 -18.25 9.04 -19.42
C ILE A 273 -19.27 7.89 -19.59
N GLN A 274 -18.85 6.63 -19.40
CA GLN A 274 -19.76 5.48 -19.38
C GLN A 274 -20.59 5.37 -18.08
N LEU A 275 -20.19 6.06 -16.99
CA LEU A 275 -20.80 5.96 -15.65
C LEU A 275 -22.15 6.64 -15.49
N GLN A 276 -22.52 7.60 -16.34
CA GLN A 276 -23.77 8.34 -16.16
C GLN A 276 -25.03 7.43 -16.11
N ASN A 277 -24.90 6.13 -16.39
CA ASN A 277 -25.98 5.15 -16.32
C ASN A 277 -25.78 3.95 -15.34
N ASN A 278 -24.59 3.67 -14.79
CA ASN A 278 -24.27 2.35 -14.17
C ASN A 278 -23.66 2.36 -12.75
N GLY A 279 -23.64 3.50 -12.05
CA GLY A 279 -23.31 3.55 -10.61
C GLY A 279 -21.88 3.13 -10.23
N GLY A 280 -20.89 3.48 -11.05
CA GLY A 280 -19.46 3.38 -10.70
C GLY A 280 -18.69 2.18 -11.28
N ILE A 281 -19.35 1.28 -12.02
CA ILE A 281 -18.71 0.11 -12.64
C ILE A 281 -18.84 0.10 -14.16
N PHE A 282 -17.86 -0.48 -14.85
CA PHE A 282 -17.91 -0.62 -16.30
C PHE A 282 -17.26 -1.92 -16.80
N PHE A 283 -17.74 -2.39 -17.94
CA PHE A 283 -17.17 -3.48 -18.70
C PHE A 283 -16.65 -2.96 -20.03
N LEU A 284 -15.35 -3.10 -20.26
CA LEU A 284 -14.67 -2.66 -21.46
C LEU A 284 -14.39 -3.87 -22.35
N ARG A 285 -14.80 -3.85 -23.62
CA ARG A 285 -14.42 -4.93 -24.55
C ARG A 285 -12.92 -4.88 -24.78
N MET A 286 -12.29 -6.05 -24.90
CA MET A 286 -10.83 -6.11 -25.14
C MET A 286 -10.40 -5.32 -26.39
N SER A 287 -11.23 -5.31 -27.45
CA SER A 287 -10.97 -4.52 -28.65
C SER A 287 -11.01 -3.00 -28.43
N GLU A 288 -11.86 -2.53 -27.51
CA GLU A 288 -11.95 -1.11 -27.14
C GLU A 288 -10.75 -0.72 -26.29
N PHE A 289 -10.35 -1.58 -25.35
CA PHE A 289 -9.11 -1.42 -24.59
C PHE A 289 -7.89 -1.34 -25.51
N GLU A 290 -7.75 -2.25 -26.47
CA GLU A 290 -6.64 -2.24 -27.44
C GLU A 290 -6.62 -0.97 -28.29
N LYS A 291 -7.80 -0.43 -28.63
CA LYS A 291 -7.90 0.85 -29.34
C LYS A 291 -7.37 2.02 -28.50
N ILE A 292 -7.74 2.10 -27.22
CA ILE A 292 -7.25 3.16 -26.31
C ILE A 292 -5.73 3.10 -26.18
N ILE A 293 -5.18 1.90 -25.92
CA ILE A 293 -3.72 1.73 -25.76
C ILE A 293 -2.97 2.06 -27.05
N SER A 294 -3.51 1.70 -28.22
CA SER A 294 -2.86 1.94 -29.52
C SER A 294 -2.64 3.43 -29.84
N GLN A 295 -3.37 4.33 -29.20
CA GLN A 295 -3.25 5.78 -29.40
C GLN A 295 -2.00 6.39 -28.73
N ILE A 296 -1.36 5.66 -27.80
CA ILE A 296 -0.28 6.18 -26.94
C ILE A 296 1.12 5.58 -27.32
N SER A 297 1.19 4.79 -28.40
CA SER A 297 2.38 4.26 -29.11
C SER A 297 2.94 2.87 -28.69
N ILE A 298 3.98 2.43 -29.43
CA ILE A 298 4.12 1.12 -30.13
C ILE A 298 4.85 0.00 -29.36
N ASP A 299 5.59 0.28 -28.27
CA ASP A 299 6.49 -0.74 -27.67
C ASP A 299 6.55 -0.73 -26.12
N LEU A 300 5.55 -0.14 -25.49
CA LEU A 300 5.47 -0.10 -24.02
C LEU A 300 4.43 -1.10 -23.55
N ASN A 301 4.85 -2.05 -22.73
CA ASN A 301 4.06 -3.17 -22.24
C ASN A 301 2.97 -2.75 -21.21
N PHE A 302 2.30 -1.62 -21.44
CA PHE A 302 1.25 -1.05 -20.59
C PHE A 302 0.09 -2.01 -20.39
N LYS A 303 -0.23 -2.83 -21.40
CA LYS A 303 -1.25 -3.90 -21.30
C LYS A 303 -0.98 -4.79 -20.11
N ASN A 304 0.26 -5.24 -19.93
CA ASN A 304 0.62 -6.07 -18.78
C ASN A 304 0.65 -5.26 -17.48
N ASN A 305 0.90 -3.96 -17.49
CA ASN A 305 0.93 -3.14 -16.27
C ASN A 305 -0.45 -2.64 -15.79
N LEU A 306 -1.50 -2.78 -16.60
CA LEU A 306 -2.86 -2.32 -16.27
C LEU A 306 -3.82 -3.49 -16.05
N MET A 307 -3.55 -4.62 -16.70
CA MET A 307 -4.43 -5.79 -16.66
C MET A 307 -3.91 -6.85 -15.69
N LEU A 308 -4.82 -7.39 -14.90
CA LEU A 308 -4.55 -8.52 -14.04
C LEU A 308 -4.21 -9.76 -14.89
N THR A 309 -2.98 -10.27 -14.77
CA THR A 309 -2.51 -11.45 -15.51
C THR A 309 -2.11 -12.59 -14.56
N ARG A 310 -2.09 -13.83 -15.07
CA ARG A 310 -1.78 -15.01 -14.26
C ARG A 310 -0.34 -15.00 -13.78
N ASP A 311 0.59 -14.54 -14.60
CA ASP A 311 1.99 -14.43 -14.21
C ASP A 311 2.20 -13.37 -13.10
N PHE A 312 1.24 -12.47 -12.92
CA PHE A 312 1.28 -11.46 -11.89
C PHE A 312 0.63 -11.91 -10.58
N ILE A 313 -0.45 -12.70 -10.65
CA ILE A 313 -1.01 -13.40 -9.50
C ILE A 313 -0.37 -14.78 -9.42
N ASP A 314 0.79 -14.90 -8.77
CA ASP A 314 1.43 -16.20 -8.50
C ASP A 314 0.49 -17.11 -7.69
N ALA A 315 0.67 -18.44 -7.73
CA ALA A 315 -0.24 -19.36 -7.03
C ALA A 315 -0.06 -19.35 -5.49
N ASP A 316 1.06 -18.83 -4.98
CA ASP A 316 1.40 -18.78 -3.56
C ASP A 316 0.92 -17.52 -2.82
N TYR A 317 -0.02 -16.81 -3.43
CA TYR A 317 -0.17 -15.36 -3.39
C TYR A 317 -1.02 -14.75 -2.27
N LEU A 318 -1.46 -15.52 -1.27
CA LEU A 318 -2.34 -14.99 -0.21
C LEU A 318 -1.75 -13.81 0.65
N GLY A 319 -0.55 -13.32 0.33
CA GLY A 319 0.18 -12.30 1.10
C GLY A 319 0.20 -10.86 0.56
N ASN A 320 -0.26 -10.53 -0.66
CA ASN A 320 -0.16 -9.15 -1.19
C ASN A 320 -1.49 -8.59 -1.74
N PRO A 321 -2.34 -7.95 -0.91
CA PRO A 321 -3.66 -7.47 -1.32
C PRO A 321 -3.65 -6.32 -2.33
N ASN A 322 -2.50 -5.69 -2.59
CA ASN A 322 -2.43 -4.45 -3.37
C ASN A 322 -2.26 -4.68 -4.88
N LYS A 323 -2.10 -5.92 -5.36
CA LYS A 323 -1.93 -6.16 -6.80
C LYS A 323 -3.13 -5.72 -7.63
N ILE A 324 -4.36 -5.90 -7.12
CA ILE A 324 -5.57 -5.50 -7.85
C ILE A 324 -5.69 -3.98 -8.03
N VAL A 325 -5.06 -3.20 -7.14
CA VAL A 325 -4.98 -1.73 -7.24
C VAL A 325 -3.96 -1.34 -8.31
N SER A 326 -2.79 -2.00 -8.31
CA SER A 326 -1.76 -1.72 -9.31
C SER A 326 -2.18 -2.10 -10.75
N ARG A 327 -3.03 -3.13 -10.89
CA ARG A 327 -3.57 -3.61 -12.17
C ARG A 327 -5.11 -3.67 -12.11
N PRO A 328 -5.78 -2.51 -12.29
CA PRO A 328 -7.18 -2.34 -11.96
C PRO A 328 -8.14 -3.04 -12.94
N LEU A 329 -7.66 -3.42 -14.13
CA LEU A 329 -8.48 -4.08 -15.15
C LEU A 329 -8.47 -5.59 -14.94
N ILE A 330 -9.63 -6.15 -14.57
CA ILE A 330 -9.79 -7.59 -14.31
C ILE A 330 -10.43 -8.26 -15.54
N PRO A 331 -9.73 -9.14 -16.26
CA PRO A 331 -10.30 -9.79 -17.43
C PRO A 331 -11.27 -10.90 -17.01
N LEU A 332 -12.51 -10.79 -17.46
CA LEU A 332 -13.64 -11.69 -17.19
C LEU A 332 -14.22 -12.24 -18.50
N PHE A 333 -15.17 -13.19 -18.38
CA PHE A 333 -15.88 -13.80 -19.50
C PHE A 333 -14.94 -14.40 -20.55
N ASN A 334 -14.01 -15.24 -20.10
CA ASN A 334 -12.92 -15.78 -20.93
C ASN A 334 -12.07 -14.69 -21.60
N GLU A 335 -11.78 -13.63 -20.84
CA GLU A 335 -10.87 -12.54 -21.22
C GLU A 335 -11.37 -11.73 -22.44
N LYS A 336 -12.69 -11.78 -22.69
CA LYS A 336 -13.35 -10.97 -23.73
C LYS A 336 -13.70 -9.56 -23.26
N TYR A 337 -13.86 -9.41 -21.96
CA TYR A 337 -14.17 -8.14 -21.30
C TYR A 337 -13.19 -7.89 -20.15
N CYS A 338 -12.80 -6.65 -19.95
CA CYS A 338 -12.17 -6.16 -18.74
C CYS A 338 -13.23 -5.50 -17.87
N PHE A 339 -13.17 -5.77 -16.57
CA PHE A 339 -14.00 -5.15 -15.57
C PHE A 339 -13.16 -4.25 -14.66
N ALA A 340 -13.69 -3.08 -14.31
CA ALA A 340 -13.15 -2.22 -13.27
C ALA A 340 -14.26 -1.35 -12.66
N SER A 341 -14.00 -0.82 -11.46
CA SER A 341 -14.74 0.33 -10.91
C SER A 341 -13.95 1.62 -11.14
N CYS A 342 -14.66 2.76 -11.15
CA CYS A 342 -14.02 4.07 -11.25
C CYS A 342 -13.08 4.34 -10.06
N TYR A 343 -13.47 3.90 -8.86
CA TYR A 343 -12.64 4.03 -7.66
C TYR A 343 -11.37 3.17 -7.74
N ASN A 344 -11.46 1.90 -8.16
CA ASN A 344 -10.26 1.08 -8.35
C ASN A 344 -9.32 1.64 -9.44
N MET A 345 -9.88 2.22 -10.51
CA MET A 345 -9.10 2.92 -11.53
C MET A 345 -8.38 4.15 -10.96
N PHE A 346 -9.06 4.93 -10.12
CA PHE A 346 -8.49 6.12 -9.50
C PHE A 346 -7.43 5.77 -8.44
N ASP A 347 -7.68 4.75 -7.61
CA ASP A 347 -6.67 4.20 -6.69
C ASP A 347 -5.45 3.68 -7.45
N SER A 348 -5.62 3.15 -8.67
CA SER A 348 -4.49 2.76 -9.52
C SER A 348 -3.63 3.96 -9.93
N ILE A 349 -4.22 5.13 -10.15
CA ILE A 349 -3.47 6.37 -10.43
C ILE A 349 -2.62 6.74 -9.22
N ASN A 350 -3.23 6.82 -8.03
CA ASN A 350 -2.54 7.11 -6.78
C ASN A 350 -1.42 6.09 -6.48
N SER A 351 -1.71 4.80 -6.64
CA SER A 351 -0.72 3.72 -6.49
C SER A 351 0.40 3.82 -7.50
N TYR A 352 0.13 4.22 -8.74
CA TYR A 352 1.13 4.37 -9.79
C TYR A 352 2.10 5.52 -9.49
N ILE A 353 1.58 6.69 -9.07
CA ILE A 353 2.37 7.85 -8.67
C ILE A 353 3.24 7.53 -7.45
N GLU A 354 2.63 7.03 -6.37
CA GLU A 354 3.36 6.65 -5.15
C GLU A 354 4.45 5.61 -5.46
N SER A 355 4.13 4.63 -6.32
CA SER A 355 5.06 3.57 -6.70
C SER A 355 6.27 4.08 -7.45
N PHE A 356 6.10 5.10 -8.29
CA PHE A 356 7.19 5.73 -9.03
C PHE A 356 8.14 6.48 -8.08
N ILE A 357 7.58 7.28 -7.16
CA ILE A 357 8.39 8.04 -6.18
C ILE A 357 9.13 7.09 -5.21
N PHE A 358 8.46 6.08 -4.67
CA PHE A 358 9.05 5.11 -3.73
C PHE A 358 9.90 4.03 -4.37
N LYS A 359 9.81 3.83 -5.69
CA LYS A 359 10.41 2.70 -6.41
C LYS A 359 9.84 1.36 -5.95
N MET A 360 8.51 1.29 -5.77
CA MET A 360 7.84 0.11 -5.21
C MET A 360 8.04 -1.13 -6.12
N ASN A 361 8.73 -2.14 -5.58
CA ASN A 361 9.02 -3.40 -6.27
C ASN A 361 7.78 -4.31 -6.44
N THR A 362 6.62 -3.91 -5.91
CA THR A 362 5.35 -4.65 -5.97
C THR A 362 4.85 -4.88 -7.38
N THR A 363 5.31 -4.07 -8.32
CA THR A 363 4.84 -4.09 -9.71
C THR A 363 5.88 -4.67 -10.68
N LYS A 364 7.12 -4.95 -10.23
CA LYS A 364 8.28 -5.28 -11.10
C LYS A 364 8.44 -4.31 -12.28
N THR A 365 7.99 -3.06 -12.16
CA THR A 365 7.89 -2.13 -13.30
C THR A 365 9.15 -1.30 -13.52
N LEU A 366 10.04 -1.20 -12.53
CA LEU A 366 11.21 -0.33 -12.59
C LEU A 366 12.48 -1.09 -12.22
N SER A 367 13.45 -1.08 -13.13
CA SER A 367 14.83 -1.52 -12.95
C SER A 367 15.59 -0.60 -11.97
N LYS A 368 16.79 -1.01 -11.53
CA LYS A 368 17.58 -0.22 -10.57
C LYS A 368 18.03 1.11 -11.17
N GLU A 369 18.18 1.14 -12.49
CA GLU A 369 18.58 2.25 -13.34
C GLU A 369 17.46 3.30 -13.49
N GLU A 370 16.20 2.91 -13.29
CA GLU A 370 15.03 3.80 -13.35
C GLU A 370 14.71 4.48 -12.00
N LYS A 371 15.56 4.29 -10.98
CA LYS A 371 15.37 4.85 -9.64
C LYS A 371 15.85 6.30 -9.57
N ASP A 372 14.96 7.23 -9.23
CA ASP A 372 15.31 8.62 -8.92
C ASP A 372 15.40 8.85 -7.40
N GLU A 373 16.62 8.81 -6.82
CA GLU A 373 16.85 9.06 -5.38
C GLU A 373 16.63 10.53 -5.01
N GLU A 374 16.88 11.44 -5.95
CA GLU A 374 16.70 12.86 -5.74
C GLU A 374 15.21 13.21 -5.62
N LEU A 375 14.37 12.62 -6.48
CA LEU A 375 12.92 12.79 -6.40
C LEU A 375 12.37 12.34 -5.04
N PHE A 376 12.71 11.12 -4.60
CA PHE A 376 12.29 10.60 -3.30
C PHE A 376 12.73 11.51 -2.15
N LYS A 377 13.97 12.01 -2.21
CA LYS A 377 14.51 12.90 -1.18
C LYS A 377 13.69 14.18 -1.09
N LYS A 378 13.49 14.87 -2.22
CA LYS A 378 12.74 16.15 -2.29
C LYS A 378 11.27 16.00 -1.90
N VAL A 379 10.64 14.90 -2.29
CA VAL A 379 9.20 14.72 -2.11
C VAL A 379 8.85 14.17 -0.72
N TYR A 380 9.67 13.29 -0.13
CA TYR A 380 9.34 12.66 1.15
C TYR A 380 10.39 12.78 2.25
N SER A 381 11.68 12.52 1.97
CA SER A 381 12.69 12.44 3.04
C SER A 381 12.95 13.79 3.69
N GLU A 382 13.31 14.81 2.89
CA GLU A 382 13.65 16.15 3.39
C GLU A 382 12.44 16.85 4.04
N PRO A 383 11.23 16.81 3.46
CA PRO A 383 10.05 17.34 4.12
C PRO A 383 9.78 16.72 5.49
N PHE A 384 9.99 15.41 5.65
CA PHE A 384 9.82 14.74 6.94
C PHE A 384 10.89 15.19 7.95
N GLU A 385 12.16 15.28 7.56
CA GLU A 385 13.23 15.82 8.41
C GLU A 385 12.91 17.25 8.89
N ASN A 386 12.43 18.10 7.99
CA ASN A 386 12.04 19.48 8.29
C ASN A 386 10.86 19.54 9.27
N GLU A 387 9.85 18.67 9.14
CA GLU A 387 8.74 18.58 10.08
C GLU A 387 9.21 18.23 11.49
N VAL A 388 10.18 17.31 11.60
CA VAL A 388 10.74 16.86 12.89
C VAL A 388 11.56 17.97 13.56
N ILE A 389 12.41 18.65 12.80
CA ILE A 389 13.16 19.81 13.29
C ILE A 389 12.20 20.88 13.79
N LYS A 390 11.17 21.21 13.00
CA LYS A 390 10.16 22.19 13.38
C LYS A 390 9.43 21.81 14.67
N LEU A 391 9.01 20.55 14.80
CA LEU A 391 8.35 20.05 16.01
C LEU A 391 9.22 20.26 17.27
N LEU A 392 10.51 19.89 17.21
CA LEU A 392 11.42 20.05 18.33
C LEU A 392 11.69 21.53 18.65
N SER A 393 11.83 22.36 17.63
CA SER A 393 11.94 23.82 17.77
C SER A 393 10.73 24.42 18.49
N GLU A 394 9.51 24.04 18.07
CA GLU A 394 8.25 24.49 18.69
C GLU A 394 8.10 23.98 20.13
N SER A 395 8.71 22.85 20.47
CA SER A 395 8.81 22.31 21.83
C SER A 395 9.95 22.93 22.68
N GLY A 396 10.64 23.97 22.18
CA GLY A 396 11.65 24.71 22.92
C GLY A 396 13.10 24.23 22.77
N TYR A 397 13.37 23.25 21.91
CA TYR A 397 14.73 22.78 21.66
C TYR A 397 15.43 23.61 20.58
N LYS A 398 16.72 23.85 20.75
CA LYS A 398 17.59 24.29 19.66
C LYS A 398 17.82 23.11 18.72
N SER A 399 17.21 23.12 17.53
CA SER A 399 17.14 21.96 16.65
C SER A 399 17.56 22.26 15.22
N GLY A 400 18.15 21.28 14.56
CA GLY A 400 18.69 21.43 13.22
C GLY A 400 19.37 20.19 12.67
N LYS A 401 19.71 20.25 11.39
CA LYS A 401 20.38 19.17 10.66
C LYS A 401 21.89 19.32 10.76
N VAL A 402 22.61 18.21 10.96
CA VAL A 402 24.08 18.21 10.89
C VAL A 402 24.48 17.64 9.55
N THR A 403 25.20 18.42 8.74
CA THR A 403 25.63 18.00 7.40
C THR A 403 26.67 16.87 7.46
N GLU A 404 26.95 16.23 6.33
CA GLU A 404 28.05 15.27 6.21
C GLU A 404 29.44 15.85 6.55
N SER A 405 29.61 17.17 6.47
CA SER A 405 30.83 17.86 6.88
C SER A 405 30.88 18.16 8.39
N GLY A 406 29.76 17.99 9.10
CA GLY A 406 29.63 18.26 10.52
C GLY A 406 29.23 19.71 10.87
N ALA A 407 28.67 20.45 9.92
CA ALA A 407 28.07 21.75 10.16
C ALA A 407 26.63 21.56 10.63
N TRP A 408 26.29 22.09 11.80
CA TRP A 408 24.94 22.07 12.37
C TRP A 408 24.17 23.30 11.91
N ARG A 409 23.15 23.07 11.08
CA ARG A 409 22.29 24.10 10.49
C ARG A 409 21.01 24.16 11.34
N VAL A 410 20.96 25.13 12.23
CA VAL A 410 19.90 25.35 13.22
C VAL A 410 18.93 26.39 12.67
N TYR A 411 17.63 26.13 12.82
CA TYR A 411 16.59 27.05 12.39
C TYR A 411 15.93 27.70 13.61
N CYS A 412 16.10 29.02 13.75
CA CYS A 412 15.47 29.84 14.79
C CYS A 412 14.49 30.81 14.12
N GLY A 413 13.22 30.42 14.02
CA GLY A 413 12.24 31.19 13.26
C GLY A 413 12.53 31.14 11.75
N THR A 414 12.89 32.28 11.15
CA THR A 414 13.25 32.36 9.71
C THR A 414 14.76 32.45 9.46
N GLU A 415 15.56 32.53 10.52
CA GLU A 415 17.01 32.65 10.42
C GLU A 415 17.69 31.28 10.56
N GLU A 416 18.64 31.03 9.67
CA GLU A 416 19.52 29.86 9.73
C GLU A 416 20.83 30.25 10.43
N VAL A 417 21.17 29.54 11.51
CA VAL A 417 22.45 29.66 12.21
C VAL A 417 23.26 28.41 11.92
N VAL A 418 24.50 28.59 11.46
CA VAL A 418 25.42 27.49 11.16
C VAL A 418 26.52 27.43 12.21
N GLU A 419 26.61 26.29 12.90
CA GLU A 419 27.64 26.01 13.91
C GLU A 419 28.46 24.79 13.49
N GLU A 420 29.77 24.94 13.37
CA GLU A 420 30.64 23.79 13.10
C GLU A 420 30.73 22.92 14.36
N ILE A 421 30.22 21.69 14.29
CA ILE A 421 30.24 20.77 15.43
C ILE A 421 31.17 19.57 15.26
N ALA A 422 31.71 19.33 14.07
CA ALA A 422 32.67 18.25 13.82
C ALA A 422 33.91 18.32 14.72
N ASN A 423 34.42 17.15 15.10
CA ASN A 423 35.70 16.94 15.76
C ASN A 423 36.43 15.74 15.12
N ASP A 424 37.59 15.36 15.64
CA ASP A 424 38.33 14.19 15.14
C ASP A 424 37.51 12.91 15.22
N THR A 425 36.65 12.76 16.24
CA THR A 425 35.72 11.63 16.37
C THR A 425 34.76 11.56 15.19
N PHE A 426 34.12 12.67 14.80
CA PHE A 426 33.19 12.75 13.66
C PHE A 426 33.83 12.25 12.36
N ARG A 427 35.07 12.73 12.09
CA ARG A 427 35.82 12.40 10.88
C ARG A 427 36.32 10.95 10.90
N ASN A 428 36.90 10.51 12.01
CA ASN A 428 37.47 9.17 12.15
C ASN A 428 36.40 8.06 12.18
N GLN A 429 35.22 8.34 12.73
CA GLN A 429 34.12 7.38 12.80
C GLN A 429 33.24 7.37 11.53
N ASN A 430 33.47 8.31 10.61
CA ASN A 430 32.62 8.54 9.44
C ASN A 430 31.14 8.62 9.86
N THR A 431 30.85 9.53 10.80
CA THR A 431 29.54 9.66 11.43
C THR A 431 28.43 9.96 10.42
N GLY A 432 28.76 10.69 9.36
CA GLY A 432 27.82 11.11 8.33
C GLY A 432 26.86 12.21 8.81
N GLU A 433 25.87 12.51 7.99
CA GLU A 433 24.80 13.46 8.28
C GLU A 433 24.01 13.04 9.55
N ILE A 434 23.50 13.98 10.35
CA ILE A 434 22.51 13.73 11.41
C ILE A 434 21.23 14.45 11.04
N ASP A 435 20.19 13.67 10.74
CA ASP A 435 18.92 14.15 10.18
C ASP A 435 18.29 15.23 11.09
N CYS A 436 18.27 15.00 12.41
CA CYS A 436 17.94 16.04 13.39
C CYS A 436 18.74 15.87 14.69
N LEU A 437 19.46 16.91 15.08
CA LEU A 437 20.06 17.10 16.40
C LEU A 437 19.27 18.21 17.11
N ALA A 438 18.79 17.94 18.31
CA ALA A 438 18.07 18.92 19.12
C ALA A 438 18.57 18.93 20.56
N ILE A 439 18.86 20.12 21.08
CA ILE A 439 19.50 20.31 22.39
C ILE A 439 18.63 21.26 23.22
N ASP A 440 18.37 20.86 24.47
CA ASP A 440 17.87 21.74 25.52
C ASP A 440 18.94 21.87 26.60
N GLU A 441 19.58 23.04 26.65
CA GLU A 441 20.65 23.36 27.60
C GLU A 441 20.13 23.46 29.04
N SER A 442 18.83 23.73 29.25
CA SER A 442 18.25 23.91 30.59
C SER A 442 18.00 22.57 31.29
N THR A 443 17.60 21.56 30.53
CA THR A 443 17.37 20.19 31.05
C THR A 443 18.53 19.24 30.78
N GLU A 444 19.56 19.70 30.07
CA GLU A 444 20.71 18.91 29.62
C GLU A 444 20.28 17.67 28.81
N ILE A 445 19.22 17.79 28.01
CA ILE A 445 18.69 16.71 27.16
C ILE A 445 19.07 16.95 25.71
N ILE A 446 19.55 15.89 25.04
CA ILE A 446 19.84 15.90 23.60
C ILE A 446 19.04 14.80 22.90
N TYR A 447 18.28 15.18 21.88
CA TYR A 447 17.73 14.22 20.91
C TYR A 447 18.69 14.06 19.73
N VAL A 448 19.03 12.81 19.44
CA VAL A 448 19.72 12.43 18.20
C VAL A 448 18.75 11.57 17.40
N ILE A 449 18.20 12.14 16.33
CA ILE A 449 17.12 11.53 15.58
C ILE A 449 17.60 11.13 14.18
N GLU A 450 17.35 9.87 13.86
CA GLU A 450 17.43 9.31 12.51
C GLU A 450 16.02 9.24 11.91
N CYS A 451 15.75 10.00 10.86
CA CYS A 451 14.47 10.00 10.16
C CYS A 451 14.47 8.91 9.08
N LYS A 452 13.41 8.10 9.05
CA LYS A 452 13.23 7.08 8.00
C LYS A 452 11.82 7.11 7.46
N VAL A 453 11.72 7.53 6.20
CA VAL A 453 10.52 7.32 5.38
C VAL A 453 10.60 5.92 4.78
N LEU A 454 9.69 5.04 5.22
CA LEU A 454 9.64 3.65 4.76
C LEU A 454 8.38 3.39 3.92
N GLN A 455 8.54 2.52 2.91
CA GLN A 455 7.42 1.99 2.11
C GLN A 455 6.42 1.24 3.02
N PHE A 456 5.24 0.84 2.56
CA PHE A 456 4.43 -0.17 3.25
C PHE A 456 4.94 -1.59 2.94
N SER A 457 4.86 -2.49 3.92
CA SER A 457 5.17 -3.91 3.68
C SER A 457 3.97 -4.54 2.98
N THR A 458 4.18 -5.12 1.81
CA THR A 458 3.11 -5.72 0.99
C THR A 458 3.16 -7.24 0.96
N ASP A 459 4.19 -7.82 1.56
CA ASP A 459 4.40 -9.26 1.70
C ASP A 459 5.43 -9.52 2.81
N TYR A 460 5.54 -10.77 3.25
CA TYR A 460 6.44 -11.16 4.33
C TYR A 460 7.92 -10.87 4.01
N SER A 461 8.35 -10.99 2.76
CA SER A 461 9.75 -10.73 2.37
C SER A 461 10.10 -9.26 2.55
N SER A 462 9.25 -8.35 2.07
CA SER A 462 9.38 -6.90 2.25
C SER A 462 9.35 -6.51 3.73
N TYR A 463 8.47 -7.14 4.53
CA TYR A 463 8.41 -6.97 5.97
C TYR A 463 9.71 -7.42 6.65
N ARG A 464 10.16 -8.65 6.42
CA ARG A 464 11.39 -9.21 7.00
C ARG A 464 12.62 -8.37 6.65
N ASN A 465 12.75 -7.96 5.40
CA ASN A 465 13.87 -7.11 4.95
C ASN A 465 13.88 -5.77 5.68
N ARG A 466 12.70 -5.18 5.93
CA ARG A 466 12.58 -3.96 6.72
C ARG A 466 13.00 -4.17 8.17
N ILE A 467 12.42 -5.17 8.85
CA ILE A 467 12.76 -5.47 10.25
C ILE A 467 14.27 -5.70 10.38
N THR A 468 14.87 -6.42 9.43
CA THR A 468 16.32 -6.67 9.37
C THR A 468 17.12 -5.37 9.23
N ARG A 469 16.71 -4.43 8.37
CA ARG A 469 17.40 -3.12 8.22
C ARG A 469 17.29 -2.26 9.46
N ILE A 470 16.10 -2.20 10.05
CA ILE A 470 15.83 -1.48 11.29
C ILE A 470 16.70 -2.04 12.42
N ASN A 471 16.69 -3.36 12.61
CA ASN A 471 17.43 -4.00 13.70
C ASN A 471 18.95 -4.05 13.48
N ASN A 472 19.44 -3.83 12.26
CA ASN A 472 20.87 -3.87 11.95
C ASN A 472 21.42 -2.52 11.50
N SER A 473 21.26 -2.18 10.21
CA SER A 473 21.98 -1.07 9.57
C SER A 473 21.60 0.28 10.19
N TYR A 474 20.31 0.52 10.41
CA TYR A 474 19.84 1.82 10.92
C TYR A 474 20.22 2.03 12.38
N LYS A 475 20.05 1.01 13.23
CA LYS A 475 20.52 1.06 14.62
C LYS A 475 22.03 1.33 14.72
N ARG A 476 22.83 0.66 13.88
CA ARG A 476 24.29 0.87 13.86
C ARG A 476 24.68 2.27 13.39
N GLN A 477 23.97 2.82 12.41
CA GLN A 477 24.18 4.19 11.95
C GLN A 477 23.85 5.19 13.07
N LEU A 478 22.68 5.06 13.68
CA LEU A 478 22.27 5.92 14.80
C LEU A 478 23.23 5.81 15.98
N GLN A 479 23.72 4.61 16.31
CA GLN A 479 24.69 4.45 17.41
C GLN A 479 25.99 5.23 17.15
N ARG A 480 26.51 5.25 15.92
CA ARG A 480 27.70 6.07 15.59
C ARG A 480 27.45 7.56 15.78
N LYS A 481 26.25 8.03 15.41
CA LYS A 481 25.83 9.43 15.62
C LYS A 481 25.78 9.76 17.12
N VAL A 482 25.23 8.85 17.92
CA VAL A 482 25.17 8.97 19.38
C VAL A 482 26.55 8.98 20.02
N ASP A 483 27.45 8.10 19.60
CA ASP A 483 28.81 8.02 20.14
C ASP A 483 29.61 9.31 19.89
N PHE A 484 29.44 9.90 18.69
CA PHE A 484 29.98 11.23 18.40
C PHE A 484 29.39 12.31 19.33
N ILE A 485 28.07 12.37 19.47
CA ILE A 485 27.42 13.39 20.32
C ILE A 485 27.84 13.23 21.79
N LYS A 486 27.94 11.99 22.30
CA LYS A 486 28.51 11.70 23.63
C LYS A 486 29.92 12.25 23.82
N SER A 487 30.76 12.15 22.78
CA SER A 487 32.14 12.65 22.85
C SER A 487 32.24 14.18 22.92
N LYS A 488 31.20 14.89 22.51
CA LYS A 488 31.17 16.36 22.45
C LYS A 488 30.41 16.99 23.61
N TYR A 489 29.33 16.35 24.06
CA TYR A 489 28.43 16.87 25.09
C TYR A 489 28.45 15.95 26.33
N GLU A 490 29.56 15.99 27.05
CA GLU A 490 29.70 15.24 28.30
C GLU A 490 28.71 15.74 29.35
N GLY A 491 28.10 14.82 30.10
CA GLY A 491 27.08 15.13 31.13
C GLY A 491 25.64 15.17 30.61
N TYR A 492 25.40 15.40 29.32
CA TYR A 492 24.05 15.47 28.77
C TYR A 492 23.37 14.10 28.69
N THR A 493 22.07 14.06 28.92
CA THR A 493 21.22 12.89 28.69
C THR A 493 20.85 12.78 27.22
N ILE A 494 21.47 11.83 26.51
CA ILE A 494 21.20 11.61 25.09
C ILE A 494 20.06 10.61 24.90
N LYS A 495 19.05 11.04 24.13
CA LYS A 495 17.88 10.28 23.71
C LYS A 495 17.98 9.90 22.23
N PRO A 496 18.54 8.71 21.91
CA PRO A 496 18.57 8.21 20.54
C PRO A 496 17.20 7.76 20.05
N VAL A 497 16.77 8.29 18.91
CA VAL A 497 15.48 7.95 18.29
C VAL A 497 15.67 7.58 16.83
N LEU A 498 15.24 6.38 16.46
CA LEU A 498 14.96 6.04 15.06
C LEU A 498 13.49 6.39 14.80
N LEU A 499 13.26 7.50 14.12
CA LEU A 499 11.93 8.04 13.90
C LEU A 499 11.39 7.61 12.53
N LEU A 500 10.22 6.97 12.56
CA LEU A 500 9.49 6.56 11.38
C LEU A 500 8.40 7.58 11.09
N ASP A 501 8.26 7.94 9.82
CA ASP A 501 7.23 8.89 9.39
C ASP A 501 5.82 8.30 9.51
N LYS A 502 5.68 6.98 9.28
CA LYS A 502 4.45 6.23 9.50
C LYS A 502 4.71 4.89 10.19
N SER A 503 3.79 4.51 11.07
CA SER A 503 3.60 3.14 11.53
C SER A 503 3.03 2.30 10.39
N SER A 504 3.92 1.79 9.52
CA SER A 504 3.52 1.03 8.32
C SER A 504 3.69 -0.49 8.49
N SER A 505 4.16 -0.94 9.67
CA SER A 505 4.43 -2.34 9.99
C SER A 505 4.52 -2.52 11.51
N SER A 506 4.14 -3.71 12.01
CA SER A 506 4.32 -4.06 13.43
C SER A 506 5.81 -4.17 13.76
N ILE A 507 6.30 -3.31 14.65
CA ILE A 507 7.73 -3.19 14.98
C ILE A 507 7.90 -3.04 16.49
N ARG A 508 8.87 -3.74 17.07
CA ARG A 508 9.20 -3.62 18.49
C ARG A 508 9.81 -2.25 18.79
N GLN A 509 9.20 -1.51 19.72
CA GLN A 509 9.55 -0.13 20.04
C GLN A 509 10.92 -0.04 20.76
N TYR A 510 11.18 -0.99 21.66
CA TYR A 510 12.38 -1.04 22.50
C TYR A 510 13.26 -2.22 22.10
N GLY A 511 14.53 -1.95 21.79
CA GLY A 511 15.52 -3.02 21.58
C GLY A 511 15.88 -3.74 22.89
N HIS A 512 16.64 -4.83 22.79
CA HIS A 512 17.25 -5.45 23.98
C HIS A 512 18.25 -4.46 24.62
N ASN A 513 17.82 -3.88 25.74
CA ASN A 513 18.43 -3.08 26.82
C ASN A 513 19.88 -2.53 26.79
N SER A 514 20.79 -2.81 25.86
CA SER A 514 22.16 -2.26 25.90
C SER A 514 22.26 -0.81 25.41
N ASP A 515 21.47 -0.42 24.40
CA ASP A 515 21.75 0.81 23.64
C ASP A 515 20.80 1.99 23.94
N LYS A 516 19.75 1.76 24.74
CA LYS A 516 18.64 2.72 25.03
C LYS A 516 17.97 3.36 23.79
N LEU A 517 18.25 2.86 22.59
CA LEU A 517 17.67 3.31 21.33
C LEU A 517 16.18 2.94 21.24
N ARG A 518 15.38 3.93 20.87
CA ARG A 518 13.93 3.80 20.73
C ARG A 518 13.52 3.99 19.28
N ILE A 519 12.55 3.20 18.83
CA ILE A 519 11.87 3.42 17.56
C ILE A 519 10.59 4.16 17.90
N LEU A 520 10.34 5.30 17.27
CA LEU A 520 9.13 6.10 17.48
C LEU A 520 8.46 6.42 16.14
N THR A 521 7.18 6.77 16.19
CA THR A 521 6.52 7.55 15.13
C THR A 521 6.46 9.01 15.52
N LEU A 522 6.15 9.89 14.57
CA LEU A 522 5.96 11.31 14.87
C LEU A 522 4.90 11.55 15.96
N ASN A 523 3.79 10.80 15.94
CA ASN A 523 2.75 10.90 16.96
C ASN A 523 3.23 10.49 18.36
N LEU A 524 4.12 9.49 18.46
CA LEU A 524 4.70 9.09 19.74
C LEU A 524 5.73 10.12 20.23
N LEU A 525 6.52 10.70 19.33
CA LEU A 525 7.43 11.79 19.67
C LEU A 525 6.66 13.02 20.18
N LYS A 526 5.56 13.41 19.52
CA LYS A 526 4.66 14.50 19.95
C LYS A 526 4.05 14.29 21.34
N LYS A 527 3.89 13.04 21.78
CA LYS A 527 3.39 12.73 23.14
C LYS A 527 4.50 12.72 24.19
N GLU A 528 5.76 12.58 23.76
CA GLU A 528 6.92 12.55 24.65
C GLU A 528 7.44 13.96 24.97
N LEU A 529 7.41 14.85 23.98
CA LEU A 529 7.69 16.28 24.12
C LEU A 529 6.52 16.97 24.84
#